data_AF-A0A3B4G2M9-F1
#
_entry.id   AF-A0A3B4G2M9-F1
#
_cell.length_a   1.000
_cell.length_b   1.000
_cell.length_c   1.000
_cell.angle_alpha   90.00
_cell.angle_beta   90.00
_cell.angle_gamma   90.00
#
_symmetry.space_group_name_H-M   'P 1'
#
loop_
_entity.id
_entity.type
_entity.pdbx_description
1 polymer ?
#
loop_
_entity_poly.entity_id
_entity_poly.type
_entity_poly.pdbx_seq_one_letter_code
_entity_poly.pdbx_strand_id
1 'polypeptide(L)'
;EYLIIIIISPKYYETVTASPAGLESDERTYNTVYIHKQLQNEFIQNGSKNFRFIPILFPGAKKCHVPNWLQNTHVYGWPRDRDDILRRLMRVEKYNPPPIGELPTIVSIPI
;
A
#
# COMPACT_ATOMS: atom_id res chain seq x y z
N GLU A 1 -0.27 7.92 14.40
CA GLU A 1 0.14 6.82 13.48
C GLU A 1 0.38 7.39 12.09
N TYR A 2 1.49 7.01 11.44
CA TYR A 2 1.88 7.53 10.12
C TYR A 2 1.70 6.47 9.03
N LEU A 3 1.26 6.90 7.84
CA LEU A 3 1.22 6.09 6.62
C LEU A 3 2.51 6.33 5.83
N ILE A 4 3.04 5.29 5.19
CA ILE A 4 4.27 5.35 4.40
C ILE A 4 3.92 5.05 2.96
N ILE A 5 4.13 6.04 2.09
CA ILE A 5 3.94 5.87 0.66
C ILE A 5 5.22 5.30 0.06
N ILE A 6 5.09 4.20 -0.66
CA ILE A 6 6.21 3.55 -1.34
C ILE A 6 5.96 3.68 -2.84
N ILE A 7 6.72 4.55 -3.51
CA ILE A 7 6.62 4.72 -4.95
C ILE A 7 7.44 3.64 -5.65
N ILE A 8 6.74 2.80 -6.40
CA ILE A 8 7.33 1.68 -7.13
C ILE A 8 7.53 2.14 -8.58
N SER A 9 8.79 2.27 -8.95
CA SER A 9 9.26 2.52 -10.32
C SER A 9 10.24 1.42 -10.73
N PRO A 10 10.47 1.18 -12.04
CA PRO A 10 11.49 0.23 -12.50
C PRO A 10 12.87 0.53 -11.89
N LYS A 11 13.26 1.82 -11.86
CA LYS A 11 14.51 2.27 -11.25
C LYS A 11 14.61 1.95 -9.75
N TYR A 12 13.52 2.15 -9.00
CA TYR A 12 13.50 1.77 -7.58
C TYR A 12 13.71 0.26 -7.41
N TYR A 13 13.03 -0.56 -8.22
CA TYR A 13 13.16 -2.01 -8.19
C TYR A 13 14.59 -2.47 -8.51
N GLU A 14 15.20 -1.92 -9.56
CA GLU A 14 16.61 -2.18 -9.90
C GLU A 14 17.53 -1.79 -8.74
N THR A 15 17.32 -0.62 -8.13
CA THR A 15 18.14 -0.14 -7.01
C THR A 15 18.12 -1.09 -5.80
N VAL A 16 16.94 -1.62 -5.45
CA VAL A 16 16.78 -2.49 -4.27
C VAL A 16 17.10 -3.96 -4.54
N THR A 17 17.09 -4.37 -5.82
CA THR A 17 17.34 -5.76 -6.25
C THR A 17 18.78 -5.95 -6.76
N ALA A 18 19.43 -4.88 -7.21
CA ALA A 18 20.79 -4.93 -7.72
C ALA A 18 21.75 -5.42 -6.63
N SER A 19 22.64 -6.33 -7.02
CA SER A 19 23.78 -6.71 -6.19
C SER A 19 24.70 -5.50 -6.03
N PRO A 20 25.21 -5.21 -4.82
CA PRO A 20 26.05 -4.04 -4.54
C PRO A 20 27.37 -3.97 -5.33
N ALA A 21 27.66 -4.97 -6.17
CA ALA A 21 28.89 -5.07 -6.96
C ALA A 21 28.85 -4.38 -8.35
N GLY A 22 27.71 -3.84 -8.80
CA GLY A 22 27.54 -3.43 -10.21
C GLY A 22 27.02 -2.02 -10.51
N LEU A 23 26.75 -1.19 -9.49
CA LEU A 23 26.28 0.18 -9.68
C LEU A 23 27.34 1.17 -9.22
N GLU A 24 27.62 2.20 -10.02
CA GLU A 24 28.36 3.39 -9.57
C GLU A 24 27.68 3.90 -8.29
N SER A 25 28.35 3.66 -7.16
CA SER A 25 27.71 3.58 -5.86
C SER A 25 27.52 4.98 -5.25
N ASP A 26 26.51 5.69 -5.74
CA ASP A 26 26.11 6.97 -5.16
C ASP A 26 25.49 6.77 -3.75
N GLU A 27 25.74 7.71 -2.83
CA GLU A 27 25.26 7.67 -1.43
C GLU A 27 23.74 7.46 -1.35
N ARG A 28 23.01 8.05 -2.31
CA ARG A 28 21.55 7.95 -2.45
C ARG A 28 21.07 6.52 -2.65
N THR A 29 21.85 5.70 -3.35
CA THR A 29 21.55 4.28 -3.57
C THR A 29 21.62 3.50 -2.27
N TYR A 30 22.67 3.72 -1.47
CA TYR A 30 22.80 3.09 -0.15
C TYR A 30 21.66 3.49 0.79
N ASN A 31 21.31 4.77 0.82
CA ASN A 31 20.19 5.27 1.63
C ASN A 31 18.86 4.60 1.22
N THR A 32 18.61 4.47 -0.08
CA THR A 32 17.39 3.82 -0.61
C THR A 32 17.34 2.34 -0.21
N VAL A 33 18.45 1.61 -0.37
CA VAL A 33 18.54 0.19 -0.01
C VAL A 33 18.39 0.00 1.50
N TYR A 34 18.98 0.88 2.30
CA TYR A 34 18.88 0.84 3.76
C TYR A 34 17.42 1.01 4.21
N ILE A 35 16.75 2.06 3.73
CA ILE A 35 15.33 2.31 4.04
C ILE A 35 14.47 1.13 3.59
N HIS A 36 14.70 0.59 2.40
CA HIS A 36 14.00 -0.60 1.91
C HIS A 36 14.13 -1.80 2.86
N LYS A 37 15.34 -2.12 3.30
CA LYS A 37 15.61 -3.23 4.22
C LYS A 37 14.99 -3.00 5.59
N GLN A 38 15.01 -1.76 6.08
CA GLN A 38 14.39 -1.40 7.34
C GLN A 38 12.87 -1.61 7.31
N LEU A 39 12.21 -1.17 6.23
CA LEU A 39 10.77 -1.38 6.04
C LEU A 39 10.42 -2.87 5.89
N GLN A 40 11.25 -3.63 5.17
CA GLN A 40 11.08 -5.07 5.06
C GLN A 40 11.14 -5.76 6.43
N ASN A 41 12.12 -5.39 7.27
CA ASN A 41 12.25 -5.93 8.61
C ASN A 41 11.05 -5.56 9.50
N GLU A 42 10.55 -4.32 9.43
CA GLU A 42 9.32 -3.90 10.12
C GLU A 42 8.12 -4.76 9.69
N PHE A 43 7.97 -5.01 8.38
CA PHE A 43 6.89 -5.84 7.86
C PHE A 43 6.93 -7.28 8.42
N ILE A 44 8.13 -7.88 8.46
CA ILE A 44 8.34 -9.23 8.97
C ILE A 44 8.07 -9.29 10.48
N GLN A 45 8.60 -8.33 11.24
CA GLN A 45 8.41 -8.26 12.70
C GLN A 45 6.93 -8.05 13.09
N ASN A 46 6.17 -7.33 12.27
CA ASN A 46 4.73 -7.17 12.43
C ASN A 46 3.90 -8.38 11.96
N GLY A 47 4.54 -9.51 11.69
CA GLY A 47 3.86 -10.75 11.27
C GLY A 47 3.18 -10.63 9.92
N SER A 48 3.79 -9.88 8.98
CA SER A 48 3.23 -9.60 7.65
C SER A 48 1.88 -8.85 7.64
N LYS A 49 1.52 -8.20 8.76
CA LYS A 49 0.34 -7.34 8.82
C LYS A 49 0.70 -5.94 8.33
N ASN A 50 0.13 -5.54 7.19
CA ASN A 50 0.32 -4.20 6.67
C ASN A 50 -0.84 -3.27 7.07
N PHE A 51 -0.59 -2.38 8.04
CA PHE A 51 -1.52 -1.30 8.38
C PHE A 51 -1.09 0.06 7.83
N ARG A 52 0.18 0.21 7.41
CA ARG A 52 0.81 1.52 7.23
C ARG A 52 1.42 1.76 5.84
N PHE A 53 1.82 0.72 5.14
CA PHE A 53 2.48 0.84 3.83
C PHE A 53 1.43 0.98 2.72
N ILE A 54 1.64 1.96 1.85
CA ILE A 54 0.81 2.25 0.69
C ILE A 54 1.72 2.15 -0.55
N PRO A 55 1.86 0.95 -1.13
CA PRO A 55 2.62 0.78 -2.36
C PRO A 55 1.85 1.35 -3.55
N ILE A 56 2.50 2.22 -4.32
CA ILE A 56 1.94 2.87 -5.51
C ILE A 56 2.81 2.54 -6.72
N LEU A 57 2.24 1.87 -7.71
CA LEU A 57 2.84 1.64 -9.02
C LEU A 57 2.76 2.91 -9.85
N PHE A 58 3.92 3.47 -10.19
CA PHE A 58 4.00 4.61 -11.10
C PHE A 58 3.86 4.18 -12.57
N PRO A 59 3.47 5.08 -13.48
CA PRO A 59 3.44 4.80 -14.91
C PRO A 59 4.78 4.21 -15.40
N GLY A 60 4.72 3.14 -16.19
CA GLY A 60 5.90 2.39 -16.64
C GLY A 60 6.38 1.29 -15.67
N ALA A 61 5.90 1.28 -14.43
CA ALA A 61 6.09 0.15 -13.53
C ALA A 61 5.05 -0.95 -13.80
N LYS A 62 5.41 -2.20 -13.48
CA LYS A 62 4.57 -3.39 -13.62
C LYS A 62 4.55 -4.12 -12.28
N LYS A 63 3.62 -5.06 -12.10
CA LYS A 63 3.52 -5.87 -10.88
C LYS A 63 4.82 -6.64 -10.57
N CYS A 64 5.61 -7.01 -11.58
CA CYS A 64 6.92 -7.65 -11.38
C CYS A 64 7.96 -6.74 -10.68
N HIS A 65 7.77 -5.42 -10.70
CA HIS A 65 8.63 -4.47 -9.99
C HIS A 65 8.22 -4.28 -8.52
N VAL A 66 7.14 -4.92 -8.07
CA VAL A 66 6.70 -4.86 -6.67
C VAL A 66 7.56 -5.82 -5.85
N PRO A 67 8.24 -5.36 -4.79
CA PRO A 67 9.01 -6.23 -3.90
C PRO A 67 8.16 -7.36 -3.33
N ASN A 68 8.73 -8.57 -3.24
CA ASN A 68 7.99 -9.77 -2.82
C ASN A 68 7.28 -9.60 -1.47
N TRP A 69 7.89 -8.90 -0.52
CA TRP A 69 7.31 -8.64 0.80
C TRP A 69 6.10 -7.69 0.77
N LEU A 70 5.90 -6.93 -0.31
CA LEU A 70 4.73 -6.05 -0.52
C LEU A 70 3.65 -6.68 -1.41
N GLN A 71 3.91 -7.82 -2.06
CA GLN A 71 2.96 -8.41 -3.03
C GLN A 71 1.63 -8.85 -2.39
N ASN A 72 1.64 -9.20 -1.09
CA ASN A 72 0.44 -9.56 -0.35
C ASN A 72 -0.40 -8.36 0.10
N THR A 73 0.06 -7.14 -0.21
CA THR A 73 -0.62 -5.89 0.18
C THR A 73 -1.36 -5.27 -0.99
N HIS A 74 -2.29 -4.36 -0.71
CA HIS A 74 -3.03 -3.67 -1.76
C HIS A 74 -2.10 -2.68 -2.50
N VAL A 75 -1.81 -2.96 -3.76
CA VAL A 75 -0.97 -2.11 -4.62
C VAL A 75 -1.85 -1.21 -5.48
N TYR A 76 -1.68 0.10 -5.33
CA TYR A 76 -2.42 1.10 -6.09
C TYR A 76 -1.70 1.45 -7.39
N GLY A 77 -2.44 1.62 -8.48
CA GLY A 77 -1.91 2.13 -9.74
C GLY A 77 -2.08 3.64 -9.87
N TRP A 78 -0.99 4.39 -10.05
CA TRP A 78 -1.06 5.82 -10.37
C TRP A 78 -1.14 6.03 -11.90
N PRO A 79 -2.00 6.94 -12.41
CA PRO A 79 -2.97 7.79 -11.72
C PRO A 79 -4.37 7.17 -11.57
N ARG A 80 -4.58 5.92 -12.01
CA ARG A 80 -5.90 5.26 -12.07
C ARG A 80 -6.62 5.21 -10.72
N ASP A 81 -5.90 4.88 -9.65
CA ASP A 81 -6.45 4.66 -8.31
C ASP A 81 -6.27 5.87 -7.39
N ARG A 82 -6.13 7.08 -7.97
CA ARG A 82 -5.89 8.34 -7.23
C ARG A 82 -6.87 8.52 -6.08
N ASP A 83 -8.16 8.35 -6.32
CA ASP A 83 -9.18 8.61 -5.30
C ASP A 83 -9.13 7.56 -4.17
N ASP A 84 -8.76 6.32 -4.47
CA ASP A 84 -8.59 5.26 -3.46
C ASP A 84 -7.31 5.48 -2.63
N ILE A 85 -6.23 5.99 -3.26
CA ILE A 85 -5.03 6.45 -2.54
C ILE A 85 -5.39 7.60 -1.59
N LEU A 86 -6.14 8.60 -2.06
CA LEU A 86 -6.57 9.74 -1.24
C LEU A 86 -7.46 9.29 -0.08
N ARG A 87 -8.44 8.40 -0.32
CA ARG A 87 -9.27 7.81 0.74
C ARG A 87 -8.43 7.11 1.80
N ARG A 88 -7.42 6.33 1.38
CA ARG A 88 -6.50 5.63 2.29
C ARG A 88 -5.70 6.61 3.13
N LEU A 89 -5.20 7.70 2.53
CA LEU A 89 -4.46 8.75 3.23
C LEU A 89 -5.33 9.51 4.23
N MET A 90 -6.58 9.80 3.86
CA MET A 90 -7.55 10.51 4.70
C MET A 90 -8.23 9.61 5.75
N ARG A 91 -7.95 8.30 5.75
CA ARG A 91 -8.62 7.29 6.58
C ARG A 91 -10.15 7.27 6.40
N VAL A 92 -10.62 7.57 5.20
CA VAL A 92 -12.04 7.61 4.86
C VAL A 92 -12.44 6.28 4.22
N GLU A 93 -13.53 5.69 4.70
CA GLU A 93 -14.09 4.49 4.07
C GLU A 93 -14.70 4.83 2.71
N LYS A 94 -14.47 3.97 1.72
CA LYS A 94 -15.07 4.11 0.39
C LYS A 94 -16.59 3.92 0.41
N TYR A 95 -17.08 3.16 1.38
CA TYR A 95 -18.49 2.80 1.52
C TYR A 95 -18.95 3.19 2.92
N ASN A 96 -19.93 4.08 3.01
CA ASN A 96 -20.62 4.37 4.26
C ASN A 96 -21.85 3.46 4.32
N PRO A 97 -22.04 2.64 5.37
CA PRO A 97 -23.22 1.81 5.47
C PRO A 97 -24.47 2.69 5.37
N PRO A 98 -25.52 2.23 4.65
CA PRO A 98 -26.78 2.95 4.64
C PRO A 98 -27.28 3.06 6.09
N PRO A 99 -27.98 4.17 6.44
CA PRO A 99 -28.61 4.28 7.75
C PRO A 99 -29.45 3.05 8.02
N ILE A 100 -29.31 2.47 9.22
CA ILE A 100 -30.18 1.38 9.65
C ILE A 100 -31.60 1.96 9.70
N GLY A 101 -32.50 1.42 8.87
CA GLY A 101 -33.91 1.83 8.87
C GLY A 101 -34.59 1.45 10.19
N GLU A 102 -35.80 1.98 10.42
CA GLU A 102 -36.59 1.60 11.59
C GLU A 102 -36.89 0.09 11.58
N LEU A 103 -36.88 -0.52 12.76
CA LEU A 103 -37.25 -1.93 12.91
C LEU A 103 -38.68 -2.12 12.39
N PRO A 104 -38.96 -3.18 11.60
CA PRO A 104 -40.30 -3.44 11.15
C PRO A 104 -41.23 -3.62 12.36
N THR A 105 -42.27 -2.80 12.44
CA THR A 105 -43.30 -2.93 13.48
C THR A 105 -44.29 -4.00 13.04
N ILE A 106 -44.35 -5.11 13.78
CA ILE A 106 -45.38 -6.14 13.56
C ILE A 106 -46.70 -5.59 14.10
N VAL A 107 -47.63 -5.26 13.20
CA VAL A 107 -49.01 -4.93 13.56
C VAL A 107 -49.86 -6.19 13.54
N SER A 108 -50.35 -6.60 14.70
CA SER A 108 -51.41 -7.62 14.80
C SER A 108 -52.73 -7.02 14.37
N ILE A 109 -53.26 -7.43 13.23
CA ILE A 109 -54.60 -7.04 12.76
C ILE A 109 -55.58 -8.09 13.33
N PRO A 110 -56.55 -7.69 14.18
CA PRO A 110 -57.59 -8.62 14.63
C PRO A 110 -58.44 -9.10 13.45
N ILE A 111 -58.82 -10.37 13.47
CA ILE A 111 -59.74 -11.01 12.51
C ILE A 111 -61.18 -10.60 12.83
#